data_AF-A0ABD3J5M5-F1
#
_entry.id   AF-A0ABD3J5M5-F1
#
_cell.length_a   1.000
_cell.length_b   1.000
_cell.length_c   1.000
_cell.angle_alpha   90.00
_cell.angle_beta   90.00
_cell.angle_gamma   90.00
#
_symmetry.space_group_name_H-M   'P 1'
#
loop_
_entity.id
_entity.type
_entity.pdbx_description
1 polymer ?
#
loop_
_entity_poly.entity_id
_entity_poly.type
_entity_poly.pdbx_seq_one_letter_code
_entity_poly.pdbx_strand_id
1 'polypeptide(L)'
;MQAVETLQNVVGQQAQNQAAAATASAAATAAATTAANVDTDAVAAAAVVAAPTEVSPGNVVVERERPMHKLDEQFLKLNPPRFTGAGDLKATVLWIQDLEKAFALLSYTEEEKVVLAVYQLQGNASTWWRATRGVVFPECVILEWNALVEVFNGKYFSDSARELKMVEFQRLCQGTLTIDQYEAKFAELLQYTPRLIEDLVDQARRFRDGLRLELRSSLVPFNLKNYNDLYEWAQLIERDQNEQAATFGSRFGSNRMEIGLGRNL
;
A
#
# COMPACT_ATOMS: atom_id res chain seq x y z
N MET A 1 -21.05 30.08 51.03
CA MET A 1 -21.52 28.71 50.74
C MET A 1 -22.37 28.58 49.47
N GLN A 2 -22.69 29.64 48.72
CA GLN A 2 -23.52 29.53 47.49
C GLN A 2 -22.76 29.19 46.18
N ALA A 3 -21.43 29.21 46.18
CA ALA A 3 -20.63 28.94 44.97
C ALA A 3 -20.38 27.45 44.70
N VAL A 4 -20.58 26.58 45.69
CA VAL A 4 -20.35 25.13 45.54
C VAL A 4 -21.60 24.41 45.03
N GLU A 5 -22.79 24.84 45.45
CA GLU A 5 -24.07 24.29 44.96
C GLU A 5 -24.32 24.62 43.48
N THR A 6 -23.80 25.74 42.98
CA THR A 6 -23.91 26.13 41.57
C THR A 6 -23.07 25.23 40.64
N LEU A 7 -21.91 24.74 41.09
CA LEU A 7 -21.07 23.84 40.29
C LEU A 7 -21.61 22.40 40.25
N GLN A 8 -22.24 21.92 41.33
CA GLN A 8 -22.89 20.60 41.32
C GLN A 8 -24.11 20.56 40.41
N ASN A 9 -24.87 21.66 40.30
CA ASN A 9 -26.02 21.73 39.40
C ASN A 9 -25.62 21.78 37.91
N VAL A 10 -24.50 22.43 37.56
CA VAL A 10 -24.02 22.51 36.17
C VAL A 10 -23.53 21.15 35.66
N VAL A 11 -22.86 20.35 36.50
CA VAL A 11 -22.39 19.01 36.11
C VAL A 11 -23.57 18.04 35.90
N GLY A 12 -24.62 18.14 36.72
CA GLY A 12 -25.86 17.37 36.52
C GLY A 12 -26.57 17.71 35.21
N GLN A 13 -26.65 18.99 34.88
CA GLN A 13 -27.28 19.46 33.63
C GLN A 13 -26.48 19.04 32.38
N GLN A 14 -25.15 19.03 32.48
CA GLN A 14 -24.27 18.61 31.38
C GLN A 14 -24.34 17.11 31.11
N ALA A 15 -24.49 16.29 32.16
CA ALA A 15 -24.72 14.85 32.02
C ALA A 15 -26.09 14.52 31.39
N GLN A 16 -27.14 15.26 31.74
CA GLN A 16 -28.46 15.09 31.11
C GLN A 16 -28.46 15.50 29.63
N ASN A 17 -27.76 16.57 29.26
CA ASN A 17 -27.68 17.02 27.86
C ASN A 17 -26.89 16.05 26.97
N GLN A 18 -25.89 15.35 27.52
CA GLN A 18 -25.13 14.33 26.79
C GLN A 18 -25.93 13.02 26.59
N ALA A 19 -26.76 12.63 27.58
CA ALA A 19 -27.62 11.46 27.45
C ALA A 19 -28.74 11.64 26.40
N ALA A 20 -29.29 12.86 26.29
CA ALA A 20 -30.29 13.20 25.27
C ALA A 20 -29.71 13.21 23.84
N ALA A 21 -28.45 13.63 23.66
CA ALA A 21 -27.78 13.61 22.36
C ALA A 21 -27.50 12.18 21.84
N ALA A 22 -27.18 11.24 22.75
CA ALA A 22 -26.94 9.84 22.40
C ALA A 22 -28.24 9.11 21.96
N THR A 23 -29.40 9.50 22.50
CA THR A 23 -30.69 8.88 22.14
C THR A 23 -31.25 9.42 20.82
N ALA A 24 -30.90 10.64 20.41
CA ALA A 24 -31.25 11.17 19.09
C ALA A 24 -30.43 10.53 17.96
N SER A 25 -29.18 10.15 18.22
CA SER A 25 -28.31 9.46 17.24
C SER A 25 -28.76 8.03 16.92
N ALA A 26 -29.40 7.34 17.87
CA ALA A 26 -29.88 5.97 17.68
C ALA A 26 -31.20 5.88 16.90
N ALA A 27 -32.02 6.96 16.92
CA ALA A 27 -33.29 7.01 16.19
C ALA A 27 -33.11 7.28 14.68
N ALA A 28 -31.99 7.87 14.26
CA ALA A 28 -31.71 8.14 12.85
C ALA A 28 -31.25 6.90 12.05
N THR A 29 -30.71 5.87 12.72
CA THR A 29 -30.21 4.65 12.06
C THR A 29 -31.30 3.58 11.87
N ALA A 30 -32.47 3.74 12.50
CA ALA A 30 -33.60 2.81 12.36
C ALA A 30 -34.56 3.16 11.20
N ALA A 31 -34.37 4.29 10.52
CA ALA A 31 -35.27 4.77 9.46
C ALA A 31 -34.80 4.48 8.02
N ALA A 32 -33.65 3.82 7.82
CA ALA A 32 -33.07 3.59 6.48
C ALA A 32 -33.26 2.16 5.93
N THR A 33 -33.97 1.26 6.62
CA THR A 33 -34.15 -0.15 6.19
C THR A 33 -35.59 -0.51 5.82
N THR A 34 -36.43 0.46 5.46
CA THR A 34 -37.83 0.19 5.08
C THR A 34 -38.21 0.87 3.78
N ALA A 35 -37.66 0.39 2.66
CA ALA A 35 -38.24 0.61 1.33
C ALA A 35 -37.69 -0.39 0.30
N ALA A 36 -38.25 -1.62 0.29
CA ALA A 36 -38.53 -2.41 -0.92
C ALA A 36 -38.83 -3.86 -0.52
N ASN A 37 -40.09 -4.18 -0.21
CA ASN A 37 -40.75 -5.47 -0.49
C ASN A 37 -42.08 -5.56 0.26
N VAL A 38 -43.19 -5.37 -0.45
CA VAL A 38 -44.61 -5.74 -0.20
C VAL A 38 -45.30 -5.45 -1.55
N ASP A 39 -46.12 -6.28 -2.21
CA ASP A 39 -46.65 -7.63 -2.03
C ASP A 39 -47.34 -8.04 -3.35
N THR A 40 -47.87 -9.27 -3.36
CA THR A 40 -49.19 -9.72 -3.85
C THR A 40 -49.11 -11.00 -4.67
N ASP A 41 -48.95 -12.09 -3.93
CA ASP A 41 -49.89 -13.19 -3.76
C ASP A 41 -50.89 -13.59 -4.88
N ALA A 42 -51.02 -14.92 -5.02
CA ALA A 42 -52.29 -15.67 -5.11
C ALA A 42 -52.77 -16.31 -6.47
N VAL A 43 -52.72 -17.65 -6.46
CA VAL A 43 -53.71 -18.69 -6.90
C VAL A 43 -53.87 -19.13 -8.39
N ALA A 44 -53.55 -20.42 -8.59
CA ALA A 44 -54.14 -21.48 -9.45
C ALA A 44 -54.55 -21.22 -10.92
N ALA A 45 -54.09 -22.11 -11.81
CA ALA A 45 -54.89 -23.21 -12.41
C ALA A 45 -54.43 -23.60 -13.83
N ALA A 46 -54.43 -24.93 -14.05
CA ALA A 46 -54.76 -25.66 -15.28
C ALA A 46 -53.83 -25.66 -16.52
N ALA A 47 -53.68 -26.89 -17.02
CA ALA A 47 -52.92 -27.39 -18.17
C ALA A 47 -53.35 -26.85 -19.55
N VAL A 48 -52.46 -27.00 -20.57
CA VAL A 48 -52.71 -27.73 -21.84
C VAL A 48 -51.48 -27.70 -22.78
N VAL A 49 -50.99 -28.91 -23.10
CA VAL A 49 -50.48 -29.47 -24.38
C VAL A 49 -49.76 -28.58 -25.41
N ALA A 50 -48.51 -28.91 -25.76
CA ALA A 50 -48.04 -29.36 -27.11
C ALA A 50 -46.51 -29.21 -27.29
N ALA A 51 -45.83 -30.29 -27.70
CA ALA A 51 -44.43 -30.35 -28.14
C ALA A 51 -44.35 -30.26 -29.69
N PRO A 52 -43.20 -30.47 -30.39
CA PRO A 52 -41.77 -30.14 -30.14
C PRO A 52 -41.09 -29.44 -31.35
N THR A 53 -39.91 -28.80 -31.21
CA THR A 53 -38.87 -28.83 -32.27
C THR A 53 -37.47 -28.46 -31.75
N GLU A 54 -36.48 -29.25 -32.17
CA GLU A 54 -35.01 -29.12 -31.98
C GLU A 54 -34.44 -27.81 -32.56
N VAL A 55 -33.30 -27.29 -32.07
CA VAL A 55 -31.95 -27.25 -32.73
C VAL A 55 -30.82 -26.79 -31.77
N SER A 56 -29.80 -27.64 -31.61
CA SER A 56 -28.36 -27.47 -31.29
C SER A 56 -27.80 -26.65 -30.08
N PRO A 57 -26.76 -27.18 -29.40
CA PRO A 57 -26.15 -26.60 -28.20
C PRO A 57 -24.98 -25.65 -28.53
N GLY A 58 -25.00 -24.45 -27.96
CA GLY A 58 -23.89 -23.48 -28.01
C GLY A 58 -23.07 -23.53 -26.73
N ASN A 59 -21.77 -23.85 -26.87
CA ASN A 59 -20.65 -23.60 -25.96
C ASN A 59 -20.88 -23.77 -24.45
N VAL A 60 -20.62 -24.98 -23.96
CA VAL A 60 -19.98 -25.13 -22.65
C VAL A 60 -18.59 -24.54 -22.81
N VAL A 61 -18.31 -23.41 -22.14
CA VAL A 61 -16.93 -22.98 -21.88
C VAL A 61 -16.34 -24.07 -21.01
N VAL A 62 -15.67 -25.03 -21.65
CA VAL A 62 -14.73 -25.93 -20.99
C VAL A 62 -13.62 -25.00 -20.50
N GLU A 63 -13.67 -24.64 -19.22
CA GLU A 63 -12.45 -24.25 -18.52
C GLU A 63 -11.45 -25.35 -18.79
N ARG A 64 -10.49 -25.07 -19.66
CA ARG A 64 -9.37 -25.97 -19.91
C ARG A 64 -8.68 -26.10 -18.56
N GLU A 65 -8.89 -27.22 -17.87
CA GLU A 65 -8.02 -27.67 -16.80
C GLU A 65 -6.61 -27.71 -17.39
N ARG A 66 -5.84 -26.64 -17.16
CA ARG A 66 -4.44 -26.58 -17.52
C ARG A 66 -3.76 -27.60 -16.61
N PRO A 67 -3.05 -28.61 -17.13
CA PRO A 67 -2.40 -29.57 -16.27
C PRO A 67 -1.37 -28.85 -15.40
N MET A 68 -1.57 -28.84 -14.07
CA MET A 68 -0.68 -28.21 -13.07
C MET A 68 0.81 -28.49 -13.36
N HIS A 69 1.13 -29.72 -13.77
CA HIS A 69 2.49 -30.17 -14.10
C HIS A 69 3.21 -29.28 -15.14
N LYS A 70 2.50 -28.71 -16.12
CA LYS A 70 3.11 -27.84 -17.14
C LYS A 70 3.40 -26.44 -16.61
N LEU A 71 2.57 -25.97 -15.68
CA LEU A 71 2.76 -24.68 -15.03
C LEU A 71 3.86 -24.75 -13.97
N ASP A 72 4.01 -25.88 -13.27
CA ASP A 72 5.10 -26.10 -12.30
C ASP A 72 6.48 -26.02 -12.97
N GLU A 73 6.64 -26.65 -14.14
CA GLU A 73 7.89 -26.58 -14.92
C GLU A 73 8.20 -25.15 -15.37
N GLN A 74 7.17 -24.39 -15.78
CA GLN A 74 7.34 -22.99 -16.17
C GLN A 74 7.71 -22.11 -14.99
N PHE A 75 7.07 -22.32 -13.83
CA PHE A 75 7.39 -21.61 -12.59
C PHE A 75 8.84 -21.86 -12.16
N LEU A 76 9.27 -23.12 -12.10
CA LEU A 76 10.64 -23.47 -11.72
C LEU A 76 11.67 -22.92 -12.70
N LYS A 77 11.32 -22.83 -13.99
CA LYS A 77 12.18 -22.21 -15.02
C LYS A 77 12.37 -20.70 -14.81
N LEU A 78 11.43 -20.02 -14.15
CA LEU A 78 11.60 -18.63 -13.73
C LEU A 78 12.54 -18.47 -12.54
N ASN A 79 13.02 -19.58 -11.95
CA ASN A 79 13.88 -19.63 -10.77
C ASN A 79 13.33 -18.72 -9.64
N PRO A 80 12.14 -19.03 -9.12
CA PRO A 80 11.48 -18.15 -8.16
C PRO A 80 12.32 -18.06 -6.88
N PRO A 81 12.28 -16.91 -6.19
CA PRO A 81 13.10 -16.74 -4.99
C PRO A 81 12.62 -17.65 -3.87
N ARG A 82 13.58 -18.12 -3.08
CA ARG A 82 13.32 -18.96 -1.90
C ARG A 82 13.42 -18.12 -0.65
N PHE A 83 12.57 -18.39 0.33
CA PHE A 83 12.54 -17.65 1.59
C PHE A 83 12.89 -18.56 2.76
N THR A 84 14.03 -18.30 3.42
CA THR A 84 14.54 -19.12 4.52
C THR A 84 14.04 -18.69 5.89
N GLY A 85 13.44 -17.49 6.00
CA GLY A 85 13.02 -16.89 7.27
C GLY A 85 14.07 -16.03 7.97
N ALA A 86 15.19 -15.72 7.31
CA ALA A 86 16.24 -14.85 7.84
C ALA A 86 15.91 -13.35 7.66
N GLY A 87 14.96 -12.86 8.48
CA GLY A 87 15.01 -11.58 9.21
C GLY A 87 15.21 -10.22 8.52
N ASP A 88 15.22 -10.07 7.20
CA ASP A 88 15.25 -8.74 6.57
C ASP A 88 13.88 -8.36 6.00
N LEU A 89 13.32 -7.22 6.42
CA LEU A 89 12.04 -6.72 5.91
C LEU A 89 12.09 -6.52 4.40
N LYS A 90 13.25 -6.12 3.87
CA LYS A 90 13.43 -5.92 2.43
C LYS A 90 13.40 -7.25 1.70
N ALA A 91 14.12 -8.26 2.18
CA ALA A 91 14.02 -9.61 1.64
C ALA A 91 12.60 -10.20 1.71
N THR A 92 11.86 -9.96 2.81
CA THR A 92 10.47 -10.41 2.96
C THR A 92 9.56 -9.78 1.91
N VAL A 93 9.64 -8.46 1.70
CA VAL A 93 8.78 -7.79 0.71
C VAL A 93 9.18 -8.13 -0.72
N LEU A 94 10.49 -8.18 -1.02
CA LEU A 94 10.97 -8.57 -2.35
C LEU A 94 10.52 -9.98 -2.72
N TRP A 95 10.52 -10.91 -1.76
CA TRP A 95 10.06 -12.28 -1.99
C TRP A 95 8.59 -12.34 -2.44
N ILE A 96 7.70 -11.59 -1.78
CA ILE A 96 6.27 -11.51 -2.17
C ILE A 96 6.15 -10.88 -3.56
N GLN A 97 6.81 -9.74 -3.80
CA GLN A 97 6.72 -9.03 -5.08
C GLN A 97 7.22 -9.87 -6.25
N ASP A 98 8.30 -10.61 -6.08
CA ASP A 98 8.86 -11.46 -7.14
C ASP A 98 7.98 -12.67 -7.43
N LEU A 99 7.32 -13.23 -6.41
CA LEU A 99 6.28 -14.25 -6.61
C LEU A 99 5.07 -13.68 -7.33
N GLU A 100 4.57 -12.51 -6.95
CA GLU A 100 3.43 -11.85 -7.61
C GLU A 100 3.70 -11.55 -9.09
N LYS A 101 4.92 -11.12 -9.43
CA LYS A 101 5.35 -10.95 -10.82
C LYS A 101 5.30 -12.26 -11.61
N ALA A 102 5.85 -13.34 -11.04
CA ALA A 102 5.80 -14.67 -11.66
C ALA A 102 4.35 -15.14 -11.81
N PHE A 103 3.51 -14.88 -10.81
CA PHE A 103 2.12 -15.30 -10.81
C PHE A 103 1.28 -14.56 -11.84
N ALA A 104 1.49 -13.25 -11.97
CA ALA A 104 0.83 -12.42 -12.98
C ALA A 104 1.21 -12.85 -14.41
N LEU A 105 2.49 -13.17 -14.65
CA LEU A 105 2.99 -13.59 -15.96
C LEU A 105 2.33 -14.88 -16.46
N LEU A 106 2.08 -15.83 -15.56
CA LEU A 106 1.55 -17.17 -15.91
C LEU A 106 0.05 -17.32 -15.61
N SER A 107 -0.57 -16.30 -15.01
CA SER A 107 -2.00 -16.24 -14.68
C SER A 107 -2.46 -17.44 -13.84
N TYR A 108 -1.83 -17.65 -12.68
CA TYR A 108 -2.22 -18.70 -11.73
C TYR A 108 -3.49 -18.38 -10.96
N THR A 109 -4.24 -19.40 -10.54
CA THR A 109 -5.35 -19.28 -9.59
C THR A 109 -4.85 -19.01 -8.17
N GLU A 110 -5.74 -18.58 -7.27
CA GLU A 110 -5.40 -18.27 -5.88
C GLU A 110 -4.81 -19.49 -5.14
N GLU A 111 -5.37 -20.68 -5.38
CA GLU A 111 -4.92 -21.92 -4.78
C GLU A 111 -3.53 -22.34 -5.28
N GLU A 112 -3.30 -22.21 -6.60
CA GLU A 112 -2.02 -22.52 -7.24
C GLU A 112 -0.90 -21.61 -6.68
N LYS A 113 -1.19 -20.31 -6.51
CA LYS A 113 -0.24 -19.35 -5.91
C LYS A 113 0.19 -19.78 -4.52
N VAL A 114 -0.76 -20.19 -3.68
CA VAL A 114 -0.46 -20.62 -2.31
C VAL A 114 0.39 -21.89 -2.30
N VAL A 115 0.05 -22.89 -3.12
CA VAL A 115 0.84 -24.14 -3.22
C VAL A 115 2.28 -23.84 -3.63
N LEU A 116 2.47 -23.03 -4.67
CA LEU A 116 3.78 -22.67 -5.20
C LEU A 116 4.59 -21.81 -4.20
N ALA A 117 3.95 -20.87 -3.51
CA ALA A 117 4.63 -20.05 -2.52
C ALA A 117 5.08 -20.87 -1.30
N VAL A 118 4.24 -21.79 -0.82
CA VAL A 118 4.59 -22.72 0.27
C VAL A 118 5.77 -23.61 -0.12
N TYR A 119 5.81 -24.06 -1.38
CA TYR A 119 6.94 -24.83 -1.92
C TYR A 119 8.26 -24.04 -1.86
N GLN A 120 8.21 -22.71 -2.00
CA GLN A 120 9.38 -21.82 -1.95
C GLN A 120 9.83 -21.45 -0.53
N LEU A 121 9.08 -21.82 0.50
CA LEU A 121 9.50 -21.66 1.90
C LEU A 121 10.53 -22.73 2.27
N GLN A 122 11.67 -22.30 2.81
CA GLN A 122 12.76 -23.18 3.25
C GLN A 122 13.16 -22.88 4.70
N GLY A 123 13.93 -23.80 5.30
CA GLY A 123 14.50 -23.61 6.64
C GLY A 123 13.47 -23.24 7.71
N ASN A 124 13.68 -22.11 8.38
CA ASN A 124 12.81 -21.63 9.45
C ASN A 124 11.41 -21.33 8.94
N ALA A 125 11.28 -20.83 7.71
CA ALA A 125 9.98 -20.47 7.16
C ALA A 125 9.11 -21.68 6.85
N SER A 126 9.69 -22.76 6.32
CA SER A 126 8.99 -24.03 6.13
C SER A 126 8.53 -24.65 7.46
N THR A 127 9.40 -24.57 8.48
CA THR A 127 9.10 -25.07 9.84
C THR A 127 7.94 -24.29 10.47
N TRP A 128 7.95 -22.96 10.37
CA TRP A 128 6.87 -22.10 10.84
C TRP A 128 5.54 -22.40 10.14
N TRP A 129 5.55 -22.53 8.81
CA TRP A 129 4.33 -22.83 8.06
C TRP A 129 3.70 -24.15 8.51
N ARG A 130 4.51 -25.21 8.66
CA ARG A 130 4.03 -26.53 9.14
C ARG A 130 3.38 -26.45 10.52
N ALA A 131 3.93 -25.66 11.43
CA ALA A 131 3.40 -25.48 12.77
C ALA A 131 2.10 -24.66 12.81
N THR A 132 1.95 -23.72 11.88
CA THR A 132 0.88 -22.70 11.92
C THR A 132 -0.30 -23.03 11.00
N ARG A 133 -0.06 -23.82 9.94
CA ARG A 133 -1.05 -24.14 8.90
C ARG A 133 -2.37 -24.65 9.48
N GLY A 134 -2.34 -25.64 10.39
CA GLY A 134 -3.57 -26.22 10.94
C GLY A 134 -4.35 -25.29 11.88
N VAL A 135 -3.71 -24.24 12.39
CA VAL A 135 -4.35 -23.24 13.27
C VAL A 135 -4.97 -22.12 12.44
N VAL A 136 -4.30 -21.71 11.36
CA VAL A 136 -4.68 -20.53 10.58
C VAL A 136 -5.52 -20.89 9.35
N PHE A 137 -5.32 -22.07 8.79
CA PHE A 137 -6.08 -22.60 7.64
C PHE A 137 -6.63 -23.99 7.97
N PRO A 138 -7.80 -24.07 8.65
CA PRO A 138 -8.51 -25.33 8.84
C PRO A 138 -8.81 -26.01 7.50
N GLU A 139 -8.92 -27.35 7.49
CA GLU A 139 -9.01 -28.17 6.26
C GLU A 139 -10.16 -27.83 5.30
N CYS A 140 -11.13 -27.01 5.71
CA CYS A 140 -12.27 -26.59 4.90
C CYS A 140 -12.18 -25.13 4.40
N VAL A 141 -11.07 -24.43 4.63
CA VAL A 141 -10.89 -23.03 4.20
C VAL A 141 -10.15 -23.01 2.86
N ILE A 142 -10.74 -22.31 1.88
CA ILE A 142 -10.09 -22.03 0.59
C ILE A 142 -8.83 -21.19 0.87
N LEU A 143 -7.67 -21.68 0.44
CA LEU A 143 -6.42 -20.97 0.62
C LEU A 143 -6.31 -19.88 -0.46
N GLU A 144 -6.61 -18.65 -0.06
CA GLU A 144 -6.39 -17.46 -0.89
C GLU A 144 -4.97 -16.91 -0.71
N TRP A 145 -4.38 -16.37 -1.78
CA TRP A 145 -3.04 -15.76 -1.74
C TRP A 145 -2.98 -14.64 -0.72
N ASN A 146 -3.98 -13.77 -0.69
CA ASN A 146 -4.03 -12.62 0.21
C ASN A 146 -4.03 -13.04 1.68
N ALA A 147 -4.74 -14.11 2.04
CA ALA A 147 -4.75 -14.64 3.40
C ALA A 147 -3.37 -15.19 3.80
N LEU A 148 -2.67 -15.88 2.88
CA LEU A 148 -1.29 -16.30 3.12
C LEU A 148 -0.37 -15.09 3.32
N VAL A 149 -0.47 -14.07 2.46
CA VAL A 149 0.33 -12.84 2.53
C VAL A 149 0.11 -12.13 3.87
N GLU A 150 -1.14 -12.04 4.35
CA GLU A 150 -1.45 -11.43 5.65
C GLU A 150 -0.76 -12.16 6.81
N VAL A 151 -0.90 -13.48 6.85
CA VAL A 151 -0.33 -14.33 7.91
C VAL A 151 1.20 -14.34 7.85
N PHE A 152 1.75 -14.39 6.64
CA PHE A 152 3.19 -14.31 6.38
C PHE A 152 3.75 -12.96 6.83
N ASN A 153 3.09 -11.85 6.48
CA ASN A 153 3.46 -10.52 6.95
C ASN A 153 3.33 -10.42 8.47
N GLY A 154 2.28 -10.96 9.10
CA GLY A 154 2.17 -10.98 10.56
C GLY A 154 3.36 -11.68 11.25
N LYS A 155 3.92 -12.73 10.63
CA LYS A 155 5.08 -13.45 11.18
C LYS A 155 6.42 -12.75 10.92
N TYR A 156 6.69 -12.37 9.67
CA TYR A 156 8.01 -11.90 9.23
C TYR A 156 8.13 -10.38 9.18
N PHE A 157 7.00 -9.68 9.18
CA PHE A 157 6.89 -8.22 9.24
C PHE A 157 6.31 -7.80 10.59
N SER A 158 7.10 -8.00 11.65
CA SER A 158 6.69 -7.66 13.02
C SER A 158 6.24 -6.20 13.17
N ASP A 159 5.35 -5.92 14.11
CA ASP A 159 4.87 -4.55 14.37
C ASP A 159 6.02 -3.60 14.70
N SER A 160 7.03 -4.04 15.45
CA SER A 160 8.22 -3.24 15.73
C SER A 160 9.01 -2.89 14.46
N ALA A 161 9.08 -3.81 13.51
CA ALA A 161 9.75 -3.60 12.23
C ALA A 161 8.97 -2.61 11.34
N ARG A 162 7.64 -2.70 11.34
CA ARG A 162 6.75 -1.72 10.71
C ARG A 162 6.92 -0.34 11.31
N GLU A 163 6.97 -0.25 12.63
CA GLU A 163 7.16 1.01 13.37
C GLU A 163 8.51 1.65 13.02
N LEU A 164 9.59 0.86 12.98
CA LEU A 164 10.90 1.36 12.56
C LEU A 164 10.86 1.96 11.15
N LYS A 165 10.17 1.31 10.20
CA LYS A 165 10.00 1.84 8.84
C LYS A 165 9.14 3.10 8.81
N MET A 166 8.11 3.18 9.65
CA MET A 166 7.29 4.37 9.80
C MET A 166 8.10 5.55 10.34
N VAL A 167 8.93 5.33 11.36
CA VAL A 167 9.84 6.35 11.90
C VAL A 167 10.88 6.77 10.88
N GLU A 168 11.45 5.81 10.13
CA GLU A 168 12.38 6.09 9.03
C GLU A 168 11.73 6.99 7.97
N PHE A 169 10.49 6.68 7.58
CA PHE A 169 9.74 7.49 6.64
C PHE A 169 9.39 8.88 7.16
N GLN A 170 9.00 9.02 8.43
CA GLN A 170 8.72 10.33 9.05
C GLN A 170 9.97 11.21 9.17
N ARG A 171 11.14 10.60 9.33
CA ARG A 171 12.43 11.29 9.39
C ARG A 171 13.07 11.50 8.02
N LEU A 172 12.51 10.91 6.96
CA LEU A 172 13.02 11.09 5.62
C LEU A 172 12.92 12.57 5.23
N CYS A 173 14.08 13.12 4.89
CA CYS A 173 14.25 14.44 4.30
C CYS A 173 15.30 14.32 3.19
N GLN A 174 15.23 15.18 2.18
CA GLN A 174 16.16 15.19 1.05
C GLN A 174 17.61 15.34 1.53
N GLY A 175 17.88 16.27 2.44
CA GLY A 175 19.22 16.51 2.96
C GLY A 175 20.22 16.79 1.84
N THR A 176 21.26 15.96 1.73
CA THR A 176 22.29 16.03 0.69
C THR A 176 22.00 15.17 -0.54
N LEU A 177 20.87 14.44 -0.56
CA LEU A 177 20.49 13.59 -1.68
C LEU A 177 20.05 14.45 -2.87
N THR A 178 20.27 13.93 -4.07
CA THR A 178 19.58 14.45 -5.26
C THR A 178 18.08 14.18 -5.15
N ILE A 179 17.28 14.90 -5.91
CA ILE A 179 15.83 14.69 -5.97
C ILE A 179 15.51 13.25 -6.38
N ASP A 180 16.22 12.68 -7.34
CA ASP A 180 16.03 11.29 -7.79
C ASP A 180 16.32 10.28 -6.67
N GLN A 181 17.40 10.51 -5.91
CA GLN A 181 17.77 9.63 -4.79
C GLN A 181 16.79 9.74 -3.63
N TYR A 182 16.28 10.95 -3.38
CA TYR A 182 15.26 11.18 -2.37
C TYR A 182 13.93 10.53 -2.76
N GLU A 183 13.52 10.66 -4.02
CA GLU A 183 12.32 10.04 -4.57
C GLU A 183 12.38 8.51 -4.48
N ALA A 184 13.50 7.90 -4.90
CA ALA A 184 13.67 6.46 -4.81
C ALA A 184 13.53 5.94 -3.37
N LYS A 185 14.10 6.65 -2.37
CA LYS A 185 13.94 6.32 -0.95
C LYS A 185 12.52 6.55 -0.44
N PHE A 186 11.87 7.60 -0.93
CA PHE A 186 10.49 7.91 -0.59
C PHE A 186 9.56 6.80 -1.07
N ALA A 187 9.68 6.38 -2.32
CA ALA A 187 8.92 5.28 -2.91
C ALA A 187 9.21 3.94 -2.21
N GLU A 188 10.48 3.64 -1.91
CA GLU A 188 10.87 2.44 -1.16
C GLU A 188 10.22 2.40 0.22
N LEU A 189 10.13 3.52 0.93
CA LEU A 189 9.56 3.56 2.28
C LEU A 189 8.02 3.60 2.27
N LEU A 190 7.41 4.19 1.25
CA LEU A 190 5.96 4.27 1.07
C LEU A 190 5.31 2.87 1.08
N GLN A 191 5.99 1.87 0.50
CA GLN A 191 5.50 0.48 0.46
C GLN A 191 5.31 -0.14 1.85
N TYR A 192 5.99 0.38 2.88
CA TYR A 192 5.94 -0.13 4.25
C TYR A 192 4.96 0.65 5.14
N THR A 193 4.45 1.79 4.68
CA THR A 193 3.65 2.72 5.49
C THR A 193 2.25 2.99 4.91
N PRO A 194 1.46 1.96 4.55
CA PRO A 194 0.10 2.17 4.00
C PRO A 194 -0.86 2.84 4.98
N ARG A 195 -0.55 2.83 6.29
CA ARG A 195 -1.35 3.50 7.34
C ARG A 195 -0.99 4.98 7.54
N LEU A 196 0.11 5.46 6.99
CA LEU A 196 0.60 6.83 7.25
C LEU A 196 0.21 7.81 6.13
N ILE A 197 0.06 7.30 4.91
CA ILE A 197 -0.38 8.06 3.74
C ILE A 197 -1.54 7.29 3.14
N GLU A 198 -2.76 7.74 3.46
CA GLU A 198 -3.99 7.17 2.92
C GLU A 198 -4.42 7.87 1.63
N ASP A 199 -4.05 9.15 1.45
CA ASP A 199 -4.40 9.97 0.29
C ASP A 199 -3.16 10.44 -0.51
N LEU A 200 -3.32 10.54 -1.83
CA LEU A 200 -2.32 11.08 -2.77
C LEU A 200 -1.97 12.54 -2.44
N VAL A 201 -2.92 13.31 -1.88
CA VAL A 201 -2.67 14.69 -1.45
C VAL A 201 -1.71 14.73 -0.25
N ASP A 202 -1.89 13.82 0.71
CA ASP A 202 -0.99 13.69 1.86
C ASP A 202 0.38 13.18 1.43
N GLN A 203 0.43 12.31 0.41
CA GLN A 203 1.69 11.88 -0.21
C GLN A 203 2.47 13.08 -0.77
N ALA A 204 1.81 13.91 -1.58
CA ALA A 204 2.42 15.09 -2.18
C ALA A 204 2.88 16.10 -1.12
N ARG A 205 2.05 16.34 -0.09
CA ARG A 205 2.41 17.20 1.05
C ARG A 205 3.63 16.65 1.78
N ARG A 206 3.64 15.37 2.11
CA ARG A 206 4.75 14.73 2.84
C ARG A 206 6.05 14.80 2.04
N PHE A 207 5.98 14.53 0.74
CA PHE A 207 7.14 14.62 -0.14
C PHE A 207 7.70 16.05 -0.17
N ARG A 208 6.83 17.06 -0.38
CA ARG A 208 7.19 18.49 -0.35
C ARG A 208 7.84 18.92 0.95
N ASP A 209 7.28 18.47 2.07
CA ASP A 209 7.72 18.88 3.40
C ASP A 209 9.09 18.29 3.76
N GLY A 210 9.50 17.18 3.12
CA GLY A 210 10.84 16.61 3.23
C GLY A 210 11.87 17.20 2.27
N LEU A 211 11.48 18.05 1.30
CA LEU A 211 12.43 18.72 0.40
C LEU A 211 13.32 19.73 1.13
N ARG A 212 14.52 19.97 0.60
CA ARG A 212 15.40 21.04 1.10
C ARG A 212 14.70 22.40 0.97
N LEU A 213 14.98 23.31 1.91
CA LEU A 213 14.29 24.59 2.01
C LEU A 213 14.38 25.41 0.71
N GLU A 214 15.53 25.39 0.03
CA GLU A 214 15.78 26.11 -1.22
C GLU A 214 14.82 25.66 -2.33
N LEU A 215 14.76 24.34 -2.61
CA LEU A 215 13.85 23.77 -3.60
C LEU A 215 12.39 23.96 -3.20
N ARG A 216 12.08 23.73 -1.92
CA ARG A 216 10.72 23.92 -1.39
C ARG A 216 10.24 25.35 -1.63
N SER A 217 11.09 26.35 -1.37
CA SER A 217 10.75 27.77 -1.52
C SER A 217 10.51 28.15 -2.99
N SER A 218 11.28 27.60 -3.92
CA SER A 218 11.05 27.75 -5.35
C SER A 218 9.74 27.10 -5.83
N LEU A 219 9.26 26.05 -5.14
CA LEU A 219 8.02 25.34 -5.48
C LEU A 219 6.75 25.97 -4.89
N VAL A 220 6.85 26.79 -3.83
CA VAL A 220 5.69 27.42 -3.16
C VAL A 220 4.75 28.16 -4.12
N PRO A 221 5.23 28.98 -5.08
CA PRO A 221 4.36 29.76 -5.98
C PRO A 221 3.46 28.89 -6.87
N PHE A 222 3.88 27.67 -7.17
CA PHE A 222 3.16 26.77 -8.06
C PHE A 222 2.02 26.02 -7.36
N ASN A 223 1.99 26.00 -6.02
CA ASN A 223 0.96 25.34 -5.20
C ASN A 223 0.59 23.93 -5.70
N LEU A 224 1.60 23.14 -6.06
CA LEU A 224 1.43 21.81 -6.65
C LEU A 224 0.79 20.87 -5.63
N LYS A 225 -0.33 20.25 -6.02
CA LYS A 225 -1.07 19.29 -5.19
C LYS A 225 -0.83 17.84 -5.58
N ASN A 226 -0.30 17.62 -6.78
CA ASN A 226 -0.02 16.30 -7.33
C ASN A 226 1.44 15.91 -7.02
N TYR A 227 1.66 14.64 -6.67
CA TYR A 227 2.99 14.10 -6.40
C TYR A 227 3.89 14.14 -7.65
N ASN A 228 3.37 13.71 -8.79
CA ASN A 228 4.14 13.62 -10.04
C ASN A 228 4.64 14.99 -10.50
N ASP A 229 3.75 15.98 -10.56
CA ASP A 229 4.12 17.35 -10.95
C ASP A 229 5.19 17.90 -10.00
N LEU A 230 5.03 17.66 -8.70
CA LEU A 230 5.96 18.16 -7.70
C LEU A 230 7.36 17.55 -7.87
N TYR A 231 7.44 16.26 -8.18
CA TYR A 231 8.69 15.60 -8.51
C TYR A 231 9.34 16.17 -9.79
N GLU A 232 8.58 16.30 -10.88
CA GLU A 232 9.08 16.85 -12.15
C GLU A 232 9.64 18.28 -11.99
N TRP A 233 8.89 19.15 -11.31
CA TRP A 233 9.34 20.52 -11.05
C TRP A 233 10.54 20.55 -10.11
N ALA A 234 10.59 19.69 -9.09
CA ALA A 234 11.75 19.61 -8.20
C ALA A 234 13.02 19.18 -8.95
N GLN A 235 12.92 18.20 -9.86
CA GLN A 235 14.02 17.78 -10.72
C GLN A 235 14.50 18.92 -11.64
N LEU A 236 13.55 19.66 -12.24
CA LEU A 236 13.88 20.76 -13.14
C LEU A 236 14.65 21.87 -12.41
N ILE A 237 14.20 22.25 -11.22
CA ILE A 237 14.84 23.29 -10.40
C ILE A 237 16.21 22.82 -9.90
N GLU A 238 16.35 21.56 -9.46
CA GLU A 238 17.65 21.03 -9.01
C GLU A 238 18.69 21.02 -10.16
N ARG A 239 18.26 20.69 -11.38
CA ARG A 239 19.11 20.74 -12.57
C ARG A 239 19.59 22.17 -12.86
N ASP A 240 18.69 23.14 -12.88
CA ASP A 240 19.02 24.55 -13.11
C ASP A 240 19.98 25.10 -12.04
N GLN A 241 19.73 24.77 -10.76
CA GLN A 241 20.63 25.15 -9.65
C GLN A 241 22.03 24.57 -9.83
N ASN A 242 22.14 23.31 -10.27
CA ASN A 242 23.42 22.65 -10.48
C ASN A 242 24.18 23.25 -11.68
N GLU A 243 23.48 23.61 -12.77
CA GLU A 243 24.06 24.29 -13.93
C GLU A 243 24.58 25.70 -13.57
N GLN A 244 23.80 26.45 -12.78
CA GLN A 244 24.22 27.74 -12.26
C GLN A 244 25.47 27.59 -11.37
N ALA A 245 25.46 26.64 -10.43
CA ALA A 245 26.60 26.37 -9.55
C ALA A 245 27.88 26.02 -10.33
N ALA A 246 27.77 25.24 -11.41
CA ALA A 246 28.89 24.93 -12.30
C ALA A 246 29.44 26.17 -13.04
N THR A 247 28.54 27.04 -13.52
CA THR A 247 28.90 28.28 -14.22
C THR A 247 29.60 29.27 -13.28
N PHE A 248 29.08 29.44 -12.07
CA PHE A 248 29.68 30.32 -11.06
C PHE A 248 30.98 29.75 -10.47
N GLY A 249 31.06 28.43 -10.24
CA GLY A 249 32.28 27.76 -9.77
C GLY A 249 33.48 27.93 -10.72
N SER A 250 33.22 27.92 -12.04
CA SER A 250 34.24 28.16 -13.07
C SER A 250 34.82 29.58 -13.02
N ARG A 251 33.97 30.58 -12.72
CA ARG A 251 34.37 32.00 -12.70
C ARG A 251 35.29 32.37 -11.53
N PHE A 252 35.23 31.63 -10.42
CA PHE A 252 36.07 31.87 -9.24
C PHE A 252 37.34 31.00 -9.19
N GLY A 253 37.44 29.93 -9.99
CA GLY A 253 38.65 29.10 -10.12
C GLY A 253 39.76 29.76 -10.96
N SER A 254 39.40 30.50 -12.02
CA SER A 254 40.37 31.12 -12.93
C SER A 254 41.09 32.34 -12.37
N ASN A 255 40.52 33.06 -11.40
CA ASN A 255 41.13 34.30 -10.87
C ASN A 255 42.13 34.10 -9.72
N ARG A 256 42.38 32.86 -9.26
CA ARG A 256 43.33 32.56 -8.16
C ARG A 256 44.75 32.21 -8.64
N MET A 257 45.00 32.06 -9.95
CA MET A 257 46.32 31.68 -10.48
C MET A 257 47.18 32.83 -11.04
N GLU A 258 46.68 34.08 -11.09
CA GLU A 258 47.42 35.20 -11.72
C GLU A 258 48.09 36.20 -10.76
N ILE A 259 48.03 36.00 -9.43
CA ILE A 259 48.59 36.97 -8.46
C ILE A 259 49.94 36.52 -7.86
N GLY A 260 50.64 35.58 -8.52
CA GLY A 260 51.79 34.89 -7.95
C GLY A 260 53.09 34.91 -8.76
N LEU A 261 53.24 35.74 -9.79
CA LEU A 261 54.48 35.81 -10.58
C LEU A 261 54.75 37.24 -11.04
N GLY A 262 55.48 38.01 -10.23
CA GLY A 262 55.82 39.38 -10.61
C GLY A 262 56.67 40.14 -9.60
N ARG A 263 57.77 39.55 -9.12
CA ARG A 263 58.87 40.30 -8.49
C ARG A 263 60.14 39.46 -8.54
N ASN A 264 61.07 39.86 -9.41
CA ASN A 264 62.53 39.89 -9.19
C ASN A 264 63.23 40.11 -10.54
N LEU A 265 63.57 41.37 -10.83
CA LEU A 265 64.78 41.79 -11.53
C LEU A 265 65.22 43.12 -10.90
#